data_AF-A0A6I3WC57-F1
#
_entry.id   AF-A0A6I3WC57-F1
#
_cell.length_a   1.000
_cell.length_b   1.000
_cell.length_c   1.000
_cell.angle_alpha   90.00
_cell.angle_beta   90.00
_cell.angle_gamma   90.00
#
_symmetry.space_group_name_H-M   'P 1'
#
loop_
_entity.id
_entity.type
_entity.pdbx_description
1 polymer ?
#
loop_
_entity_poly.entity_id
_entity_poly.type
_entity_poly.pdbx_seq_one_letter_code
_entity_poly.pdbx_strand_id
1 'polypeptide(L)'
;MAFTRRELISRIAAVGGYSAAVSALGALGLTPQAVASSFTPLQLGSTGKGKNVVVVGAGISGLVSAYELRKAGFNVTLLEARDRVGGRNWTLRRGSQVDFDDGVSQTVDFDDGQFFNAGPARIPSHHQTLLGYCRELGVELQVLVNSSRNALALPDTQQPAFQLRQAVNDTRGQLSELLARTVSRKALDQDLSVDDRKALLNFLKVYGDLNSDLQYKGSVRSGYTRIPGAGDQTGVTRAPLELQTLLNPKLWSALVFDEIPEFSSTMFQPVGGMDRIPYAFYAHLKDAVRFNAEVSDIQTTELGSHITYRDRLSGKTQTLSADYAIVTVPLPLLAKLASNFTAPFKQAIQTAQSDQANKVAWQSPRFWESDFNIYGGLSYLDHEVKGLWYPSDRLNSAQGILVAAYNTSESAVAFSKKSIAEQFASSRQAVELLHPGHSAKLQKPVAINWAKVSFSKGPWIVNDEVGESAYRILNEPQGRTYLASDALAHGGVGIWQNSAADSARRIVSLIGRHAERQQPGVAA
;
A
#
# COMPACT_ATOMS: atom_id res chain seq x y z
N MET A 1 12.87 -37.57 -37.06
CA MET A 1 11.56 -36.91 -36.89
C MET A 1 11.58 -36.18 -35.57
N ALA A 2 11.38 -34.85 -35.57
CA ALA A 2 11.26 -34.09 -34.33
C ALA A 2 9.89 -34.39 -33.72
N PHE A 3 9.84 -34.76 -32.44
CA PHE A 3 8.58 -34.99 -31.73
C PHE A 3 7.82 -33.68 -31.58
N THR A 4 6.50 -33.74 -31.72
CA THR A 4 5.65 -32.62 -31.29
C THR A 4 5.61 -32.57 -29.76
N ARG A 5 5.41 -31.38 -29.17
CA ARG A 5 5.32 -31.20 -27.71
C ARG A 5 4.26 -32.10 -27.08
N ARG A 6 3.13 -32.31 -27.77
CA ARG A 6 2.06 -33.22 -27.34
C ARG A 6 2.53 -34.67 -27.29
N GLU A 7 3.23 -35.15 -28.31
CA GLU A 7 3.75 -36.53 -28.35
C GLU A 7 4.79 -36.79 -27.28
N LEU A 8 5.65 -35.79 -26.99
CA LEU A 8 6.63 -35.87 -25.91
C LEU A 8 5.95 -36.01 -24.54
N ILE A 9 4.97 -35.17 -24.24
CA ILE A 9 4.24 -35.20 -22.96
C ILE A 9 3.43 -36.49 -22.82
N SER A 10 2.75 -36.95 -23.88
CA SER A 10 2.00 -38.21 -23.87
C SER A 10 2.90 -39.42 -23.63
N ARG A 11 4.13 -39.43 -24.16
CA ARG A 11 5.11 -40.50 -23.91
C ARG A 11 5.67 -40.46 -22.49
N ILE A 12 5.93 -39.26 -21.94
CA ILE A 12 6.33 -39.10 -20.54
C ILE A 12 5.20 -39.58 -19.60
N ALA A 13 3.94 -39.27 -19.93
CA ALA A 13 2.78 -39.76 -19.18
C ALA A 13 2.64 -41.29 -19.24
N ALA A 14 2.88 -41.89 -20.41
CA ALA A 14 2.77 -43.34 -20.61
C ALA A 14 3.86 -44.14 -19.86
N VAL A 15 5.04 -43.55 -19.65
CA VAL A 15 6.18 -44.21 -18.98
C VAL A 15 6.26 -43.87 -17.49
N GLY A 16 6.04 -42.61 -17.11
CA GLY A 16 6.22 -42.11 -15.75
C GLY A 16 4.92 -41.75 -15.01
N GLY A 17 3.76 -41.99 -15.62
CA GLY A 17 2.45 -41.69 -15.04
C GLY A 17 2.12 -40.19 -14.98
N TYR A 18 1.00 -39.87 -14.34
CA TYR A 18 0.45 -38.52 -14.25
C TYR A 18 1.45 -37.51 -13.66
N SER A 19 2.15 -37.87 -12.58
CA SER A 19 3.09 -36.97 -11.90
C SER A 19 4.26 -36.56 -12.79
N ALA A 20 4.82 -37.49 -13.58
CA ALA A 20 5.90 -37.18 -14.52
C ALA A 20 5.43 -36.27 -15.65
N ALA A 21 4.20 -36.46 -16.13
CA ALA A 21 3.59 -35.60 -17.13
C ALA A 21 3.38 -34.16 -16.61
N VAL A 22 2.91 -34.01 -15.36
CA VAL A 22 2.74 -32.71 -14.69
C VAL A 22 4.08 -32.02 -14.48
N SER A 23 5.13 -32.73 -14.06
CA SER A 23 6.47 -32.17 -13.91
C SER A 23 7.06 -31.73 -15.27
N ALA A 24 6.85 -32.51 -16.33
CA ALA A 24 7.29 -32.13 -17.68
C ALA A 24 6.53 -30.91 -18.23
N LEU A 25 5.21 -30.84 -17.98
CA LEU A 25 4.42 -29.65 -18.28
C LEU A 25 4.94 -28.43 -17.50
N GLY A 26 5.29 -28.60 -16.22
CA GLY A 26 5.88 -27.53 -15.41
C GLY A 26 7.25 -27.06 -15.91
N ALA A 27 8.14 -27.98 -16.29
CA ALA A 27 9.45 -27.67 -16.87
C ALA A 27 9.34 -26.96 -18.23
N LEU A 28 8.26 -27.20 -18.98
CA LEU A 28 7.95 -26.53 -20.24
C LEU A 28 7.16 -25.23 -20.06
N GLY A 29 6.85 -24.82 -18.81
CA GLY A 29 6.06 -23.63 -18.52
C GLY A 29 4.59 -23.74 -18.94
N LEU A 30 4.08 -24.96 -19.09
CA LEU A 30 2.73 -25.27 -19.57
C LEU A 30 1.74 -25.60 -18.45
N THR A 31 2.19 -25.62 -17.19
CA THR A 31 1.30 -25.53 -16.03
C THR A 31 1.25 -24.09 -15.52
N PRO A 32 0.11 -23.63 -14.97
CA PRO A 32 0.10 -22.42 -14.16
C PRO A 32 1.16 -22.56 -13.08
N GLN A 33 2.20 -21.74 -13.14
CA GLN A 33 3.13 -21.64 -12.02
C GLN A 33 2.37 -20.95 -10.88
N ALA A 34 2.34 -21.59 -9.71
CA ALA A 34 1.93 -20.90 -8.51
C ALA A 34 2.94 -19.78 -8.26
N VAL A 35 2.57 -18.54 -8.59
CA VAL A 35 3.40 -17.34 -8.35
C VAL A 35 3.44 -16.99 -6.85
N ALA A 36 2.62 -17.64 -6.02
CA ALA A 36 2.61 -17.43 -4.59
C ALA A 36 3.83 -18.08 -3.94
N SER A 37 4.87 -17.28 -3.66
CA SER A 37 5.72 -17.53 -2.50
C SER A 37 4.82 -17.45 -1.26
N SER A 38 4.33 -18.59 -0.81
CA SER A 38 3.55 -18.67 0.43
C SER A 38 4.38 -18.11 1.58
N PHE A 39 3.73 -17.41 2.51
CA PHE A 39 4.35 -17.05 3.79
C PHE A 39 4.96 -18.29 4.46
N THR A 40 6.28 -18.32 4.58
CA THR A 40 7.01 -19.40 5.25
C THR A 40 7.48 -18.89 6.61
N PRO A 41 7.03 -19.44 7.75
CA PRO A 41 7.54 -19.05 9.06
C PRO A 41 9.07 -19.11 9.14
N LEU A 42 9.72 -18.17 9.84
CA LEU A 42 11.17 -18.23 10.05
C LEU A 42 11.54 -19.45 10.91
N GLN A 43 12.46 -20.27 10.41
CA GLN A 43 12.94 -21.47 11.09
C GLN A 43 14.30 -21.19 11.74
N LEU A 44 14.31 -20.51 12.89
CA LEU A 44 15.54 -20.14 13.61
C LEU A 44 15.79 -20.96 14.89
N GLY A 45 14.91 -21.90 15.23
CA GLY A 45 15.01 -22.69 16.46
C GLY A 45 15.18 -21.81 17.71
N SER A 46 15.89 -22.30 18.74
CA SER A 46 16.25 -21.52 19.95
C SER A 46 17.67 -20.94 19.89
N THR A 47 18.08 -20.43 18.73
CA THR A 47 19.42 -19.87 18.49
C THR A 47 19.74 -18.67 19.39
N GLY A 48 18.72 -17.99 19.92
CA GLY A 48 18.85 -16.78 20.73
C GLY A 48 19.02 -16.96 22.24
N LYS A 49 19.03 -18.20 22.75
CA LYS A 49 19.01 -18.44 24.21
C LYS A 49 20.20 -17.74 24.90
N GLY A 50 19.88 -16.86 25.86
CA GLY A 50 20.87 -16.10 26.62
C GLY A 50 21.45 -14.87 25.90
N LYS A 51 20.94 -14.51 24.72
CA LYS A 51 21.34 -13.33 23.95
C LYS A 51 20.30 -12.23 24.07
N ASN A 52 20.78 -11.00 24.30
CA ASN A 52 19.95 -9.81 24.44
C ASN A 52 19.96 -9.01 23.14
N VAL A 53 18.79 -8.52 22.73
CA VAL A 53 18.63 -7.67 21.55
C VAL A 53 17.83 -6.42 21.90
N VAL A 54 18.32 -5.25 21.50
CA VAL A 54 17.54 -4.01 21.55
C VAL A 54 16.98 -3.70 20.17
N VAL A 55 15.68 -3.46 20.09
CA VAL A 55 15.00 -2.99 18.88
C VAL A 55 14.59 -1.54 19.06
N VAL A 56 15.01 -0.66 18.14
CA VAL A 56 14.69 0.77 18.18
C VAL A 56 13.56 1.07 17.19
N GLY A 57 12.39 1.43 17.71
CA GLY A 57 11.15 1.75 17.01
C GLY A 57 10.13 0.62 17.03
N ALA A 58 8.88 0.91 17.40
CA ALA A 58 7.73 0.00 17.37
C ALA A 58 6.89 0.13 16.08
N GLY A 59 7.52 0.46 14.95
CA GLY A 59 6.89 0.34 13.64
C GLY A 59 6.72 -1.12 13.21
N ILE A 60 6.17 -1.37 12.02
CA ILE A 60 6.01 -2.74 11.49
C ILE A 60 7.35 -3.49 11.48
N SER A 61 8.44 -2.89 10.99
CA SER A 61 9.75 -3.54 11.00
C SER A 61 10.20 -3.93 12.41
N GLY A 62 10.10 -3.03 13.38
CA GLY A 62 10.55 -3.32 14.75
C GLY A 62 9.68 -4.34 15.47
N LEU A 63 8.36 -4.29 15.29
CA LEU A 63 7.42 -5.26 15.88
C LEU A 63 7.63 -6.66 15.29
N VAL A 64 7.78 -6.76 13.97
CA VAL A 64 8.11 -8.03 13.30
C VAL A 64 9.45 -8.57 13.78
N SER A 65 10.48 -7.71 13.85
CA SER A 65 11.80 -8.09 14.37
C SER A 65 11.74 -8.63 15.79
N ALA A 66 11.10 -7.91 16.71
CA ALA A 66 10.99 -8.31 18.10
C ALA A 66 10.18 -9.60 18.27
N TYR A 67 9.08 -9.75 17.52
CA TYR A 67 8.24 -10.95 17.55
C TYR A 67 9.01 -12.19 17.13
N GLU A 68 9.71 -12.13 15.98
CA GLU A 68 10.45 -13.29 15.47
C GLU A 68 11.72 -13.59 16.28
N LEU A 69 12.44 -12.57 16.77
CA LEU A 69 13.57 -12.78 17.69
C LEU A 69 13.12 -13.47 18.98
N ARG A 70 11.97 -13.07 19.53
CA ARG A 70 11.47 -13.72 20.75
C ARG A 70 11.04 -15.15 20.49
N LYS A 71 10.39 -15.44 19.35
CA LYS A 71 10.12 -16.82 18.91
C LYS A 71 11.40 -17.64 18.78
N ALA A 72 12.52 -17.01 18.41
CA ALA A 72 13.84 -17.63 18.33
C ALA A 72 14.59 -17.72 19.69
N GLY A 73 13.97 -17.31 20.80
CA GLY A 73 14.51 -17.44 22.15
C GLY A 73 15.44 -16.30 22.61
N PHE A 74 15.51 -15.19 21.88
CA PHE A 74 16.24 -14.00 22.30
C PHE A 74 15.49 -13.22 23.39
N ASN A 75 16.24 -12.57 24.29
CA ASN A 75 15.71 -11.59 25.22
C ASN A 75 15.61 -10.23 24.53
N VAL A 76 14.40 -9.74 24.27
CA VAL A 76 14.18 -8.53 23.48
C VAL A 76 13.75 -7.36 24.37
N THR A 77 14.36 -6.19 24.18
CA THR A 77 13.83 -4.90 24.65
C THR A 77 13.54 -4.03 23.43
N LEU A 78 12.33 -3.49 23.34
CA LEU A 78 11.91 -2.62 22.24
C LEU A 78 11.70 -1.20 22.78
N LEU A 79 12.39 -0.21 22.21
CA LEU A 79 12.28 1.21 22.57
C LEU A 79 11.42 1.96 21.54
N GLU A 80 10.35 2.60 21.98
CA GLU A 80 9.48 3.44 21.12
C GLU A 80 9.34 4.85 21.71
N ALA A 81 9.59 5.86 20.89
CA ALA A 81 9.54 7.26 21.31
C ALA A 81 8.12 7.76 21.58
N ARG A 82 7.12 7.16 20.91
CA ARG A 82 5.70 7.45 21.14
C ARG A 82 5.14 6.63 22.31
N ASP A 83 3.91 6.96 22.66
CA ASP A 83 3.05 6.23 23.61
C ASP A 83 2.22 5.12 22.94
N ARG A 84 2.46 4.84 21.65
CA ARG A 84 1.74 3.86 20.85
C ARG A 84 2.66 3.07 19.93
N VAL A 85 2.25 1.87 19.58
CA VAL A 85 2.90 1.06 18.52
C VAL A 85 2.41 1.46 17.12
N GLY A 86 3.05 0.89 16.10
CA GLY A 86 2.64 0.96 14.69
C GLY A 86 3.37 2.02 13.85
N GLY A 87 3.93 3.05 14.48
CA GLY A 87 4.63 4.12 13.77
C GLY A 87 3.72 4.80 12.74
N ARG A 88 4.07 4.69 11.46
CA ARG A 88 3.25 5.18 10.33
C ARG A 88 1.94 4.40 10.14
N ASN A 89 1.86 3.15 10.59
CA ASN A 89 0.60 2.42 10.66
C ASN A 89 -0.23 2.94 11.84
N TRP A 90 -1.06 3.94 11.56
CA TRP A 90 -1.84 4.67 12.56
C TRP A 90 -3.29 4.83 12.10
N THR A 91 -4.20 4.38 12.96
CA THR A 91 -5.64 4.56 12.78
C THR A 91 -6.17 5.54 13.83
N LEU A 92 -6.79 6.61 13.35
CA LEU A 92 -7.42 7.65 14.14
C LEU A 92 -8.88 7.27 14.43
N ARG A 93 -9.29 7.43 15.69
CA ARG A 93 -10.65 7.19 16.20
C ARG A 93 -11.01 8.31 17.18
N ARG A 94 -12.25 8.34 17.65
CA ARG A 94 -12.67 9.25 18.73
C ARG A 94 -11.64 9.31 19.86
N GLY A 95 -11.26 10.52 20.27
CA GLY A 95 -10.27 10.78 21.32
C GLY A 95 -8.81 10.69 20.90
N SER A 96 -8.50 10.28 19.66
CA SER A 96 -7.12 10.32 19.16
C SER A 96 -6.63 11.75 19.08
N GLN A 97 -5.41 12.00 19.56
CA GLN A 97 -4.74 13.30 19.42
C GLN A 97 -3.81 13.30 18.21
N VAL A 98 -3.90 14.35 17.40
CA VAL A 98 -3.03 14.61 16.25
C VAL A 98 -2.26 15.89 16.51
N ASP A 99 -1.05 15.73 17.07
CA ASP A 99 -0.14 16.82 17.35
C ASP A 99 0.88 16.98 16.22
N PHE A 100 1.04 18.23 15.77
CA PHE A 100 2.03 18.62 14.79
C PHE A 100 3.18 19.39 15.46
N ASP A 101 4.38 19.26 14.91
CA ASP A 101 5.58 19.92 15.42
C ASP A 101 5.56 21.45 15.27
N ASP A 102 4.62 22.00 14.51
CA ASP A 102 4.37 23.44 14.41
C ASP A 102 3.39 23.97 15.48
N GLY A 103 3.02 23.13 16.46
CA GLY A 103 2.18 23.48 17.60
C GLY A 103 0.67 23.34 17.34
N VAL A 104 0.28 22.99 16.11
CA VAL A 104 -1.13 22.70 15.79
C VAL A 104 -1.52 21.33 16.35
N SER A 105 -2.66 21.25 17.03
CA SER A 105 -3.21 20.00 17.57
C SER A 105 -4.68 19.82 17.18
N GLN A 106 -5.11 18.58 16.98
CA GLN A 106 -6.50 18.21 16.70
C GLN A 106 -6.90 17.01 17.56
N THR A 107 -8.05 17.11 18.24
CA THR A 107 -8.70 15.95 18.87
C THR A 107 -9.76 15.40 17.94
N VAL A 108 -9.67 14.10 17.62
CA VAL A 108 -10.62 13.43 16.73
C VAL A 108 -11.95 13.21 17.45
N ASP A 109 -13.05 13.72 16.89
CA ASP A 109 -14.40 13.65 17.47
C ASP A 109 -15.37 12.78 16.64
N PHE A 110 -14.87 11.80 15.88
CA PHE A 110 -15.75 10.88 15.14
C PHE A 110 -16.72 10.15 16.07
N ASP A 111 -17.81 9.63 15.50
CA ASP A 111 -18.72 8.74 16.24
C ASP A 111 -18.10 7.37 16.55
N ASP A 112 -18.63 6.70 17.57
CA ASP A 112 -18.11 5.41 18.01
C ASP A 112 -18.13 4.39 16.86
N GLY A 113 -17.05 3.60 16.80
CA GLY A 113 -16.82 2.64 15.71
C GLY A 113 -16.23 3.26 14.44
N GLN A 114 -16.37 4.56 14.19
CA GLN A 114 -15.75 5.21 13.04
C GLN A 114 -14.23 5.31 13.19
N PHE A 115 -13.51 5.13 12.08
CA PHE A 115 -12.06 5.17 12.09
C PHE A 115 -11.49 5.69 10.78
N PHE A 116 -10.28 6.23 10.85
CA PHE A 116 -9.54 6.77 9.71
C PHE A 116 -8.10 6.27 9.71
N ASN A 117 -7.69 5.57 8.65
CA ASN A 117 -6.30 5.16 8.46
C ASN A 117 -5.45 6.34 7.95
N ALA A 118 -4.81 7.05 8.88
CA ALA A 118 -3.95 8.20 8.59
C ALA A 118 -2.74 7.82 7.71
N GLY A 119 -2.24 6.58 7.85
CA GLY A 119 -1.12 6.06 7.07
C GLY A 119 -1.55 4.99 6.05
N PRO A 120 -1.00 3.76 6.12
CA PRO A 120 -1.39 2.67 5.23
C PRO A 120 -2.86 2.30 5.45
N ALA A 121 -3.58 2.03 4.36
CA ALA A 121 -5.01 1.79 4.41
C ALA A 121 -5.46 0.62 3.51
N ARG A 122 -4.55 -0.03 2.78
CA ARG A 122 -4.83 -1.17 1.89
C ARG A 122 -3.67 -2.18 1.87
N ILE A 123 -3.98 -3.44 1.56
CA ILE A 123 -3.04 -4.56 1.47
C ILE A 123 -3.36 -5.37 0.19
N PRO A 124 -2.48 -5.34 -0.83
CA PRO A 124 -2.60 -6.19 -2.02
C PRO A 124 -2.61 -7.70 -1.70
N SER A 125 -3.26 -8.49 -2.55
CA SER A 125 -3.32 -9.96 -2.41
C SER A 125 -1.96 -10.65 -2.49
N HIS A 126 -0.95 -10.03 -3.09
CA HIS A 126 0.39 -10.58 -3.21
C HIS A 126 1.33 -10.17 -2.05
N HIS A 127 0.85 -9.41 -1.04
CA HIS A 127 1.63 -9.09 0.17
C HIS A 127 1.64 -10.26 1.16
N GLN A 128 2.20 -11.38 0.71
CA GLN A 128 2.09 -12.67 1.39
C GLN A 128 2.72 -12.64 2.79
N THR A 129 3.79 -11.88 3.02
CA THR A 129 4.41 -11.78 4.35
C THR A 129 3.47 -11.12 5.35
N LEU A 130 2.91 -9.97 5.01
CA LEU A 130 1.98 -9.27 5.90
C LEU A 130 0.67 -10.05 6.10
N LEU A 131 0.11 -10.62 5.02
CA LEU A 131 -1.09 -11.47 5.09
C LEU A 131 -0.84 -12.73 5.93
N GLY A 132 0.38 -13.28 5.85
CA GLY A 132 0.84 -14.38 6.70
C GLY A 132 0.77 -14.04 8.18
N TYR A 133 1.32 -12.89 8.58
CA TYR A 133 1.22 -12.43 9.96
C TYR A 133 -0.21 -12.09 10.40
N CYS A 134 -1.05 -11.55 9.50
CA CYS A 134 -2.47 -11.35 9.84
C CYS A 134 -3.14 -12.69 10.19
N ARG A 135 -2.84 -13.75 9.43
CA ARG A 135 -3.33 -15.11 9.72
C ARG A 135 -2.76 -15.66 11.02
N GLU A 136 -1.45 -15.57 11.22
CA GLU A 136 -0.76 -16.09 12.41
C GLU A 136 -1.23 -15.41 13.71
N LEU A 137 -1.48 -14.10 13.66
CA LEU A 137 -1.87 -13.29 14.82
C LEU A 137 -3.39 -13.15 14.99
N GLY A 138 -4.20 -13.76 14.11
CA GLY A 138 -5.66 -13.70 14.17
C GLY A 138 -6.25 -12.31 13.87
N VAL A 139 -5.58 -11.51 13.03
CA VAL A 139 -6.11 -10.20 12.58
C VAL A 139 -7.15 -10.44 11.48
N GLU A 140 -8.42 -10.22 11.81
CA GLU A 140 -9.52 -10.31 10.85
C GLU A 140 -9.36 -9.29 9.72
N LEU A 141 -9.46 -9.77 8.48
CA LEU A 141 -9.39 -8.96 7.27
C LEU A 141 -10.75 -8.92 6.58
N GLN A 142 -11.06 -7.78 5.96
CA GLN A 142 -12.18 -7.60 5.04
C GLN A 142 -11.66 -7.14 3.67
N VAL A 143 -12.47 -7.33 2.63
CA VAL A 143 -12.16 -6.82 1.29
C VAL A 143 -12.10 -5.30 1.32
N LEU A 144 -11.04 -4.76 0.72
CA LEU A 144 -10.94 -3.35 0.40
C LEU A 144 -11.26 -3.16 -1.08
N VAL A 145 -12.29 -2.38 -1.36
CA VAL A 145 -12.67 -2.00 -2.71
C VAL A 145 -11.81 -0.81 -3.11
N ASN A 146 -10.75 -1.08 -3.88
CA ASN A 146 -9.76 -0.07 -4.27
C ASN A 146 -10.16 0.69 -5.54
N SER A 147 -11.00 0.10 -6.39
CA SER A 147 -11.60 0.74 -7.56
C SER A 147 -13.11 0.48 -7.58
N SER A 148 -13.87 1.46 -8.06
CA SER A 148 -15.33 1.34 -8.24
C SER A 148 -15.72 1.91 -9.58
N ARG A 149 -16.43 1.11 -10.37
CA ARG A 149 -16.93 1.50 -11.69
C ARG A 149 -18.05 2.57 -11.61
N ASN A 150 -18.64 2.78 -10.43
CA ASN A 150 -19.59 3.87 -10.17
C ASN A 150 -18.94 5.15 -9.66
N ALA A 151 -17.67 5.09 -9.21
CA ALA A 151 -16.96 6.28 -8.79
C ALA A 151 -16.79 7.25 -9.97
N LEU A 152 -16.52 8.52 -9.66
CA LEU A 152 -16.60 9.62 -10.60
C LEU A 152 -15.22 10.10 -11.06
N ALA A 153 -15.19 10.69 -12.24
CA ALA A 153 -14.06 11.45 -12.77
C ALA A 153 -14.51 12.85 -13.18
N LEU A 154 -13.66 13.84 -12.93
CA LEU A 154 -13.85 15.24 -13.28
C LEU A 154 -12.51 15.86 -13.75
N PRO A 155 -12.04 15.55 -14.98
CA PRO A 155 -10.76 16.05 -15.49
C PRO A 155 -10.81 17.52 -15.95
N ASP A 156 -11.99 18.13 -15.99
CA ASP A 156 -12.23 19.56 -16.24
C ASP A 156 -13.36 20.03 -15.32
N THR A 157 -13.06 20.98 -14.42
CA THR A 157 -14.00 21.48 -13.42
C THR A 157 -15.09 22.38 -13.99
N GLN A 158 -15.02 22.77 -15.26
CA GLN A 158 -16.07 23.51 -15.97
C GLN A 158 -17.15 22.58 -16.56
N GLN A 159 -16.95 21.26 -16.48
CA GLN A 159 -17.85 20.23 -17.01
C GLN A 159 -18.47 19.42 -15.86
N PRO A 160 -19.59 18.73 -16.08
CA PRO A 160 -20.14 17.81 -15.07
C PRO A 160 -19.24 16.56 -14.91
N ALA A 161 -19.18 16.04 -13.69
CA ALA A 161 -18.52 14.77 -13.42
C ALA A 161 -19.25 13.59 -14.10
N PHE A 162 -18.50 12.57 -14.48
CA PHE A 162 -19.04 11.35 -15.10
C PHE A 162 -18.51 10.09 -14.42
N GLN A 163 -19.16 8.95 -14.63
CA GLN A 163 -18.74 7.69 -14.00
C GLN A 163 -17.51 7.09 -14.67
N LEU A 164 -16.63 6.47 -13.89
CA LEU A 164 -15.44 5.78 -14.41
C LEU A 164 -15.80 4.63 -15.36
N ARG A 165 -16.93 3.94 -15.16
CA ARG A 165 -17.40 2.95 -16.16
C ARG A 165 -17.65 3.54 -17.52
N GLN A 166 -18.16 4.77 -17.59
CA GLN A 166 -18.46 5.44 -18.84
C GLN A 166 -17.13 5.77 -19.52
N ALA A 167 -16.24 6.45 -18.81
CA ALA A 167 -14.90 6.77 -19.29
C ALA A 167 -14.16 5.54 -19.84
N VAL A 168 -14.09 4.45 -19.06
CA VAL A 168 -13.34 3.24 -19.43
C VAL A 168 -13.93 2.55 -20.67
N ASN A 169 -15.25 2.39 -20.73
CA ASN A 169 -15.86 1.67 -21.84
C ASN A 169 -15.97 2.53 -23.10
N ASP A 170 -16.15 3.85 -22.97
CA ASP A 170 -16.15 4.77 -24.09
C ASP A 170 -14.73 4.89 -24.69
N THR A 171 -13.67 4.93 -23.86
CA THR A 171 -12.28 4.87 -24.34
C THR A 171 -12.03 3.57 -25.11
N ARG A 172 -12.42 2.42 -24.56
CA ARG A 172 -12.27 1.12 -25.24
C ARG A 172 -13.03 1.10 -26.57
N GLY A 173 -14.27 1.57 -26.59
CA GLY A 173 -15.11 1.59 -27.78
C GLY A 173 -14.55 2.46 -28.89
N GLN A 174 -14.23 3.72 -28.59
CA GLN A 174 -13.74 4.65 -29.61
C GLN A 174 -12.36 4.27 -30.15
N LEU A 175 -11.44 3.82 -29.28
CA LEU A 175 -10.13 3.32 -29.75
C LEU A 175 -10.28 2.04 -30.57
N SER A 176 -11.19 1.15 -30.20
CA SER A 176 -11.47 -0.07 -30.97
C SER A 176 -12.06 0.25 -32.33
N GLU A 177 -12.96 1.23 -32.44
CA GLU A 177 -13.49 1.69 -33.73
C GLU A 177 -12.38 2.27 -34.63
N LEU A 178 -11.51 3.13 -34.09
CA LEU A 178 -10.39 3.70 -34.84
C LEU A 178 -9.44 2.61 -35.37
N LEU A 179 -9.10 1.64 -34.51
CA LEU A 179 -8.26 0.52 -34.92
C LEU A 179 -8.98 -0.39 -35.92
N ALA A 180 -10.26 -0.69 -35.72
CA ALA A 180 -11.04 -1.51 -36.63
C ALA A 180 -11.12 -0.88 -38.03
N ARG A 181 -11.35 0.43 -38.14
CA ARG A 181 -11.33 1.16 -39.43
C ARG A 181 -9.97 1.06 -40.11
N THR A 182 -8.87 1.18 -39.36
CA THR A 182 -7.50 1.07 -39.86
C THR A 182 -7.23 -0.34 -40.41
N VAL A 183 -7.60 -1.35 -39.63
CA VAL A 183 -7.44 -2.77 -39.95
C VAL A 183 -8.30 -3.18 -41.16
N SER A 184 -9.55 -2.72 -41.24
CA SER A 184 -10.44 -2.98 -42.38
C SER A 184 -9.95 -2.36 -43.69
N ARG A 185 -9.18 -1.27 -43.62
CA ARG A 185 -8.52 -0.64 -44.77
C ARG A 185 -7.20 -1.31 -45.17
N LYS A 186 -6.84 -2.44 -44.56
CA LYS A 186 -5.60 -3.20 -44.82
C LYS A 186 -4.32 -2.40 -44.54
N ALA A 187 -4.40 -1.37 -43.71
CA ALA A 187 -3.25 -0.52 -43.39
C ALA A 187 -2.17 -1.23 -42.54
N LEU A 188 -2.50 -2.40 -41.95
CA LEU A 188 -1.60 -3.22 -41.14
C LEU A 188 -1.32 -4.59 -41.77
N ASP A 189 -1.56 -4.77 -43.08
CA ASP A 189 -1.36 -6.06 -43.77
C ASP A 189 0.12 -6.48 -43.89
N GLN A 190 1.07 -5.57 -43.62
CA GLN A 190 2.49 -5.91 -43.50
C GLN A 190 2.80 -6.65 -42.18
N ASP A 191 2.03 -6.35 -41.12
CA ASP A 191 2.24 -6.89 -39.78
C ASP A 191 1.27 -8.02 -39.42
N LEU A 192 0.10 -8.07 -40.09
CA LEU A 192 -0.98 -9.01 -39.79
C LEU A 192 -1.28 -9.93 -40.97
N SER A 193 -1.36 -11.23 -40.70
CA SER A 193 -1.92 -12.18 -41.66
C SER A 193 -3.41 -11.92 -41.90
N VAL A 194 -3.97 -12.53 -42.95
CA VAL A 194 -5.41 -12.47 -43.23
C VAL A 194 -6.24 -13.01 -42.05
N ASP A 195 -5.75 -14.07 -41.41
CA ASP A 195 -6.42 -14.72 -40.28
C ASP A 195 -6.30 -13.88 -39.01
N ASP A 196 -5.13 -13.31 -38.72
CA ASP A 196 -4.93 -12.42 -37.57
C ASP A 196 -5.77 -11.15 -37.70
N ARG A 197 -5.86 -10.59 -38.90
CA ARG A 197 -6.74 -9.45 -39.19
C ARG A 197 -8.19 -9.76 -38.85
N LYS A 198 -8.68 -10.93 -39.29
CA LYS A 198 -10.05 -11.37 -39.01
C LYS A 198 -10.26 -11.60 -37.51
N ALA A 199 -9.30 -12.23 -36.84
CA ALA A 199 -9.34 -12.45 -35.40
C ALA A 199 -9.35 -11.12 -34.62
N LEU A 200 -8.51 -10.16 -35.00
CA LEU A 200 -8.44 -8.84 -34.41
C LEU A 200 -9.76 -8.08 -34.57
N LEU A 201 -10.34 -8.05 -35.78
CA LEU A 201 -11.65 -7.39 -35.98
C LEU A 201 -12.76 -8.01 -35.12
N ASN A 202 -12.77 -9.35 -34.98
CA ASN A 202 -13.73 -10.02 -34.10
C ASN A 202 -13.49 -9.69 -32.61
N PHE A 203 -12.23 -9.64 -32.19
CA PHE A 203 -11.87 -9.20 -30.84
C PHE A 203 -12.31 -7.76 -30.57
N LEU A 204 -12.06 -6.83 -31.50
CA LEU A 204 -12.41 -5.41 -31.33
C LEU A 204 -13.92 -5.18 -31.23
N LYS A 205 -14.74 -5.98 -31.93
CA LYS A 205 -16.21 -5.96 -31.73
C LYS A 205 -16.60 -6.27 -30.29
N VAL A 206 -15.97 -7.27 -29.68
CA VAL A 206 -16.26 -7.67 -28.29
C VAL A 206 -15.64 -6.70 -27.29
N TYR A 207 -14.38 -6.32 -27.48
CA TYR A 207 -13.61 -5.47 -26.57
C TYR A 207 -14.18 -4.05 -26.53
N GLY A 208 -14.46 -3.46 -27.70
CA GLY A 208 -15.01 -2.12 -27.85
C GLY A 208 -16.53 -2.01 -27.87
N ASP A 209 -17.26 -3.13 -27.87
CA ASP A 209 -18.73 -3.14 -28.04
C ASP A 209 -19.17 -2.48 -29.36
N LEU A 210 -18.51 -2.85 -30.46
CA LEU A 210 -18.79 -2.29 -31.79
C LEU A 210 -19.97 -3.01 -32.45
N ASN A 211 -20.75 -2.27 -33.23
CA ASN A 211 -21.85 -2.85 -34.02
C ASN A 211 -21.34 -3.68 -35.22
N SER A 212 -22.27 -4.20 -36.03
CA SER A 212 -21.93 -4.98 -37.24
C SER A 212 -21.04 -4.22 -38.23
N ASP A 213 -21.18 -2.89 -38.27
CA ASP A 213 -20.47 -1.96 -39.15
C ASP A 213 -19.16 -1.45 -38.53
N LEU A 214 -18.71 -2.05 -37.43
CA LEU A 214 -17.49 -1.67 -36.70
C LEU A 214 -17.53 -0.25 -36.11
N GLN A 215 -18.72 0.28 -35.82
CA GLN A 215 -18.93 1.58 -35.22
C GLN A 215 -19.25 1.45 -33.73
N TYR A 216 -18.72 2.34 -32.92
CA TYR A 216 -19.08 2.52 -31.52
C TYR A 216 -20.22 3.53 -31.41
N LYS A 217 -21.35 3.12 -30.80
CA LYS A 217 -22.54 3.97 -30.61
C LYS A 217 -22.92 4.15 -29.14
N GLY A 218 -22.00 3.83 -28.23
CA GLY A 218 -22.26 3.69 -26.81
C GLY A 218 -22.46 2.24 -26.40
N SER A 219 -22.37 1.99 -25.10
CA SER A 219 -22.40 0.65 -24.52
C SER A 219 -23.25 0.62 -23.26
N VAL A 220 -23.97 -0.49 -23.05
CA VAL A 220 -24.59 -0.79 -21.75
C VAL A 220 -23.55 -0.89 -20.62
N ARG A 221 -22.29 -1.21 -20.96
CA ARG A 221 -21.16 -1.26 -20.02
C ARG A 221 -20.84 0.12 -19.45
N SER A 222 -21.10 1.18 -20.21
CA SER A 222 -20.95 2.58 -19.80
C SER A 222 -22.04 3.02 -18.80
N GLY A 223 -23.09 2.21 -18.60
CA GLY A 223 -24.15 2.45 -17.62
C GLY A 223 -25.36 3.19 -18.18
N TYR A 224 -26.28 3.54 -17.27
CA TYR A 224 -27.60 4.08 -17.59
C TYR A 224 -27.81 5.46 -16.96
N THR A 225 -28.60 6.30 -17.62
CA THR A 225 -29.25 7.47 -17.00
C THR A 225 -30.58 7.08 -16.35
N ARG A 226 -31.23 6.03 -16.86
CA ARG A 226 -32.37 5.34 -16.23
C ARG A 226 -32.14 3.83 -16.26
N ILE A 227 -32.03 3.21 -15.09
CA ILE A 227 -31.83 1.76 -14.96
C ILE A 227 -33.09 1.03 -15.46
N PRO A 228 -32.97 -0.04 -16.28
CA PRO A 228 -34.11 -0.85 -16.68
C PRO A 228 -34.78 -1.52 -15.47
N GLY A 229 -36.12 -1.58 -15.46
CA GLY A 229 -36.93 -2.13 -14.38
C GLY A 229 -37.94 -3.16 -14.86
N ALA A 230 -38.97 -3.39 -14.06
CA ALA A 230 -40.08 -4.28 -14.42
C ALA A 230 -41.09 -3.58 -15.33
N GLY A 231 -41.92 -4.36 -16.03
CA GLY A 231 -43.01 -3.84 -16.87
C GLY A 231 -42.51 -3.04 -18.07
N ASP A 232 -42.99 -1.81 -18.19
CA ASP A 232 -42.68 -0.86 -19.26
C ASP A 232 -41.45 0.04 -18.96
N GLN A 233 -40.78 -0.16 -17.82
CA GLN A 233 -39.57 0.59 -17.46
C GLN A 233 -38.35 0.14 -18.29
N THR A 234 -38.25 0.68 -19.50
CA THR A 234 -37.09 0.50 -20.37
C THR A 234 -35.89 1.32 -19.87
N GLY A 235 -34.69 0.72 -19.98
CA GLY A 235 -33.45 1.39 -19.62
C GLY A 235 -33.04 2.44 -20.66
N VAL A 236 -32.43 3.54 -20.20
CA VAL A 236 -31.82 4.55 -21.07
C VAL A 236 -30.32 4.55 -20.83
N THR A 237 -29.55 4.14 -21.83
CA THR A 237 -28.09 4.11 -21.77
C THR A 237 -27.52 5.52 -21.80
N ARG A 238 -26.29 5.67 -21.29
CA ARG A 238 -25.56 6.93 -21.41
C ARG A 238 -25.12 7.15 -22.86
N ALA A 239 -25.15 8.42 -23.28
CA ALA A 239 -24.48 8.83 -24.52
C ALA A 239 -22.96 8.72 -24.35
N PRO A 240 -22.20 8.31 -25.38
CA PRO A 240 -20.75 8.33 -25.34
C PRO A 240 -20.19 9.71 -24.97
N LEU A 241 -19.11 9.72 -24.19
CA LEU A 241 -18.28 10.91 -24.00
C LEU A 241 -17.55 11.25 -25.30
N GLU A 242 -17.25 12.53 -25.52
CA GLU A 242 -16.44 12.96 -26.67
C GLU A 242 -15.00 12.45 -26.56
N LEU A 243 -14.39 12.12 -27.71
CA LEU A 243 -13.01 11.60 -27.76
C LEU A 243 -12.01 12.54 -27.06
N GLN A 244 -12.20 13.85 -27.21
CA GLN A 244 -11.35 14.88 -26.61
C GLN A 244 -11.38 14.84 -25.08
N THR A 245 -12.54 14.54 -24.47
CA THR A 245 -12.66 14.33 -23.03
C THR A 245 -11.87 13.12 -22.58
N LEU A 246 -11.92 12.02 -23.35
CA LEU A 246 -11.23 10.77 -23.06
C LEU A 246 -9.71 10.86 -23.23
N LEU A 247 -9.25 11.74 -24.12
CA LEU A 247 -7.83 12.02 -24.35
C LEU A 247 -7.24 13.04 -23.37
N ASN A 248 -8.03 13.58 -22.44
CA ASN A 248 -7.53 14.49 -21.43
C ASN A 248 -6.53 13.77 -20.49
N PRO A 249 -5.26 14.22 -20.38
CA PRO A 249 -4.23 13.55 -19.59
C PRO A 249 -4.56 13.44 -18.09
N LYS A 250 -5.42 14.33 -17.58
CA LYS A 250 -5.87 14.30 -16.18
C LYS A 250 -6.79 13.12 -15.85
N LEU A 251 -7.26 12.40 -16.87
CA LEU A 251 -8.10 11.21 -16.72
C LEU A 251 -7.28 9.91 -16.69
N TRP A 252 -6.09 9.87 -17.31
CA TRP A 252 -5.42 8.60 -17.65
C TRP A 252 -5.10 7.74 -16.45
N SER A 253 -4.57 8.34 -15.36
CA SER A 253 -4.30 7.59 -14.13
C SER A 253 -5.54 6.92 -13.58
N ALA A 254 -6.73 7.53 -13.72
CA ALA A 254 -7.99 6.94 -13.26
C ALA A 254 -8.45 5.75 -14.12
N LEU A 255 -8.03 5.69 -15.40
CA LEU A 255 -8.43 4.62 -16.33
C LEU A 255 -7.65 3.32 -16.10
N VAL A 256 -6.38 3.43 -15.69
CA VAL A 256 -5.45 2.29 -15.56
C VAL A 256 -5.02 2.03 -14.11
N PHE A 257 -5.60 2.74 -13.14
CA PHE A 257 -5.21 2.65 -11.74
C PHE A 257 -5.22 1.22 -11.18
N ASP A 258 -6.26 0.45 -11.50
CA ASP A 258 -6.45 -0.92 -11.02
C ASP A 258 -5.75 -1.99 -11.88
N GLU A 259 -5.01 -1.57 -12.91
CA GLU A 259 -4.13 -2.44 -13.72
C GLU A 259 -2.72 -2.54 -13.13
N ILE A 260 -2.34 -1.60 -12.25
CA ILE A 260 -1.08 -1.64 -11.51
C ILE A 260 -1.16 -2.78 -10.47
N PRO A 261 -0.21 -3.74 -10.45
CA PRO A 261 -0.29 -4.92 -9.58
C PRO A 261 -0.59 -4.59 -8.12
N GLU A 262 0.08 -3.57 -7.56
CA GLU A 262 -0.04 -3.08 -6.17
C GLU A 262 -1.39 -2.43 -5.86
N PHE A 263 -2.20 -2.12 -6.87
CA PHE A 263 -3.53 -1.51 -6.71
C PHE A 263 -4.66 -2.38 -7.26
N SER A 264 -4.30 -3.50 -7.89
CA SER A 264 -5.23 -4.46 -8.48
C SER A 264 -6.06 -5.20 -7.42
N SER A 265 -7.30 -5.51 -7.77
CA SER A 265 -8.16 -6.36 -6.95
C SER A 265 -7.64 -7.82 -6.94
N THR A 266 -7.78 -8.58 -5.86
CA THR A 266 -8.46 -8.24 -4.60
C THR A 266 -7.49 -7.66 -3.58
N MET A 267 -7.91 -6.58 -2.90
CA MET A 267 -7.16 -5.99 -1.80
C MET A 267 -7.88 -6.23 -0.46
N PHE A 268 -7.14 -6.07 0.63
CA PHE A 268 -7.59 -6.30 1.98
C PHE A 268 -7.31 -5.10 2.88
N GLN A 269 -8.07 -5.01 3.97
CA GLN A 269 -7.78 -4.17 5.13
C GLN A 269 -8.22 -4.91 6.40
N PRO A 270 -7.63 -4.65 7.57
CA PRO A 270 -8.16 -5.19 8.81
C PRO A 270 -9.51 -4.59 9.19
N VAL A 271 -10.39 -5.42 9.76
CA VAL A 271 -11.66 -4.96 10.33
C VAL A 271 -11.37 -4.00 11.49
N GLY A 272 -11.91 -2.79 11.40
CA GLY A 272 -11.80 -1.76 12.43
C GLY A 272 -10.52 -0.92 12.43
N GLY A 273 -9.60 -1.08 11.46
CA GLY A 273 -8.44 -0.19 11.30
C GLY A 273 -7.12 -0.90 11.00
N MET A 274 -6.23 -0.28 10.23
CA MET A 274 -4.93 -0.86 9.86
C MET A 274 -4.00 -1.09 11.06
N ASP A 275 -4.17 -0.32 12.13
CA ASP A 275 -3.41 -0.44 13.38
C ASP A 275 -3.71 -1.74 14.16
N ARG A 276 -4.74 -2.50 13.79
CA ARG A 276 -4.99 -3.82 14.38
C ARG A 276 -3.83 -4.79 14.17
N ILE A 277 -3.08 -4.63 13.08
CA ILE A 277 -1.86 -5.42 12.81
C ILE A 277 -0.78 -5.15 13.87
N PRO A 278 -0.27 -3.91 14.03
CA PRO A 278 0.76 -3.65 15.03
C PRO A 278 0.29 -3.93 16.46
N TYR A 279 -0.98 -3.72 16.80
CA TYR A 279 -1.50 -4.09 18.11
C TYR A 279 -1.56 -5.60 18.35
N ALA A 280 -1.77 -6.42 17.32
CA ALA A 280 -1.71 -7.87 17.44
C ALA A 280 -0.28 -8.38 17.70
N PHE A 281 0.74 -7.77 17.09
CA PHE A 281 2.14 -7.99 17.48
C PHE A 281 2.41 -7.52 18.91
N TYR A 282 1.94 -6.33 19.27
CA TYR A 282 2.14 -5.78 20.61
C TYR A 282 1.50 -6.63 21.72
N ALA A 283 0.35 -7.26 21.45
CA ALA A 283 -0.29 -8.16 22.41
C ALA A 283 0.64 -9.29 22.86
N HIS A 284 1.54 -9.70 21.96
CA HIS A 284 2.59 -10.66 22.26
C HIS A 284 3.76 -9.98 22.99
N LEU A 285 4.14 -8.75 22.67
CA LEU A 285 5.38 -8.09 23.11
C LEU A 285 5.25 -7.12 24.31
N LYS A 286 4.14 -7.12 25.04
CA LYS A 286 3.83 -6.08 26.05
C LYS A 286 4.95 -5.85 27.08
N ASP A 287 5.58 -6.93 27.52
CA ASP A 287 6.67 -6.95 28.50
C ASP A 287 8.02 -6.45 27.94
N ALA A 288 8.18 -6.51 26.62
CA ALA A 288 9.41 -6.09 25.94
C ALA A 288 9.40 -4.60 25.56
N VAL A 289 8.24 -3.98 25.37
CA VAL A 289 8.11 -2.61 24.84
C VAL A 289 8.21 -1.57 25.95
N ARG A 290 9.08 -0.58 25.73
CA ARG A 290 9.21 0.64 26.53
C ARG A 290 8.78 1.83 25.68
N PHE A 291 7.60 2.36 25.98
CA PHE A 291 7.09 3.59 25.37
C PHE A 291 7.78 4.82 25.92
N ASN A 292 7.60 5.95 25.23
CA ASN A 292 8.20 7.24 25.57
C ASN A 292 9.74 7.20 25.63
N ALA A 293 10.37 6.19 25.03
CA ALA A 293 11.80 5.98 25.01
C ALA A 293 12.39 6.59 23.73
N GLU A 294 12.80 7.85 23.80
CA GLU A 294 13.42 8.58 22.70
C GLU A 294 14.91 8.28 22.63
N VAL A 295 15.31 7.41 21.69
CA VAL A 295 16.73 7.14 21.44
C VAL A 295 17.43 8.41 20.97
N SER A 296 18.59 8.69 21.57
CA SER A 296 19.40 9.88 21.29
C SER A 296 20.80 9.55 20.76
N ASP A 297 21.31 8.35 21.04
CA ASP A 297 22.65 7.92 20.61
C ASP A 297 22.74 6.39 20.42
N ILE A 298 23.47 5.97 19.37
CA ILE A 298 23.68 4.55 19.02
C ILE A 298 25.17 4.28 18.86
N GLN A 299 25.74 3.50 19.77
CA GLN A 299 27.12 3.04 19.69
C GLN A 299 27.15 1.54 19.37
N THR A 300 28.00 1.15 18.44
CA THR A 300 28.17 -0.26 18.04
C THR A 300 29.64 -0.67 18.04
N THR A 301 29.87 -1.95 18.37
CA THR A 301 31.19 -2.60 18.34
C THR A 301 31.02 -4.04 17.80
N GLU A 302 32.12 -4.77 17.65
CA GLU A 302 32.08 -6.21 17.32
C GLU A 302 31.50 -7.08 18.45
N LEU A 303 31.48 -6.57 19.69
CA LEU A 303 31.05 -7.30 20.88
C LEU A 303 29.59 -7.02 21.27
N GLY A 304 29.02 -5.89 20.84
CA GLY A 304 27.65 -5.52 21.17
C GLY A 304 27.26 -4.14 20.71
N SER A 305 26.05 -3.73 21.09
CA SER A 305 25.50 -2.40 20.82
C SER A 305 25.02 -1.74 22.10
N HIS A 306 25.24 -0.42 22.20
CA HIS A 306 24.85 0.41 23.33
C HIS A 306 23.90 1.50 22.83
N ILE A 307 22.67 1.51 23.34
CA ILE A 307 21.60 2.41 22.90
C ILE A 307 21.25 3.35 24.05
N THR A 308 21.52 4.63 23.86
CA THR A 308 21.16 5.67 24.83
C THR A 308 19.82 6.26 24.46
N TYR A 309 18.90 6.33 25.42
CA TYR A 309 17.56 6.89 25.23
C TYR A 309 17.15 7.76 26.42
N ARG A 310 16.33 8.76 26.12
CA ARG A 310 15.66 9.61 27.10
C ARG A 310 14.22 9.15 27.26
N ASP A 311 13.82 8.87 28.49
CA ASP A 311 12.42 8.73 28.85
C ASP A 311 11.76 10.11 28.80
N ARG A 312 10.82 10.30 27.88
CA ARG A 312 10.15 11.58 27.65
C ARG A 312 9.21 12.00 28.78
N LEU A 313 8.77 11.06 29.63
CA LEU A 313 7.93 11.36 30.79
C LEU A 313 8.78 11.82 31.98
N SER A 314 9.83 11.06 32.31
CA SER A 314 10.68 11.37 33.47
C SER A 314 11.84 12.33 33.16
N GLY A 315 12.16 12.51 31.88
CA GLY A 315 13.31 13.27 31.41
C GLY A 315 14.66 12.58 31.62
N LYS A 316 14.70 11.39 32.24
CA LYS A 316 15.92 10.66 32.56
C LYS A 316 16.52 9.99 31.32
N THR A 317 17.84 10.04 31.21
CA THR A 317 18.61 9.35 30.18
C THR A 317 19.18 8.05 30.71
N GLN A 318 19.12 6.99 29.91
CA GLN A 318 19.64 5.66 30.22
C GLN A 318 20.35 5.06 29.00
N THR A 319 21.32 4.19 29.25
CA THR A 319 21.99 3.41 28.20
C THR A 319 21.73 1.93 28.40
N LEU A 320 21.27 1.25 27.34
CA LEU A 320 21.09 -0.20 27.31
C LEU A 320 22.19 -0.85 26.49
N SER A 321 22.82 -1.88 27.05
CA SER A 321 23.80 -2.72 26.35
C SER A 321 23.13 -4.04 25.96
N ALA A 322 23.39 -4.50 24.73
CA ALA A 322 22.87 -5.76 24.20
C ALA A 322 23.88 -6.42 23.25
N ASP A 323 23.74 -7.74 23.04
CA ASP A 323 24.57 -8.47 22.07
C ASP A 323 24.33 -7.97 20.64
N TYR A 324 23.09 -7.56 20.33
CA TYR A 324 22.70 -7.02 19.03
C TYR A 324 21.74 -5.84 19.16
N ALA A 325 21.69 -5.01 18.13
CA ALA A 325 20.63 -4.02 17.95
C ALA A 325 20.01 -4.06 16.55
N ILE A 326 18.70 -3.83 16.47
CA ILE A 326 17.99 -3.56 15.20
C ILE A 326 17.41 -2.15 15.26
N VAL A 327 17.78 -1.30 14.32
CA VAL A 327 17.34 0.09 14.26
C VAL A 327 16.35 0.26 13.11
N THR A 328 15.15 0.74 13.45
CA THR A 328 14.04 0.92 12.49
C THR A 328 13.56 2.37 12.40
N VAL A 329 14.37 3.28 12.94
CA VAL A 329 14.16 4.73 12.83
C VAL A 329 14.16 5.11 11.34
N PRO A 330 13.23 5.97 10.88
CA PRO A 330 13.25 6.47 9.51
C PRO A 330 14.63 7.01 9.14
N LEU A 331 15.18 6.59 7.99
CA LEU A 331 16.56 6.92 7.59
C LEU A 331 16.87 8.42 7.65
N PRO A 332 15.98 9.35 7.23
CA PRO A 332 16.24 10.78 7.32
C PRO A 332 16.33 11.31 8.77
N LEU A 333 15.72 10.62 9.73
CA LEU A 333 15.86 10.92 11.16
C LEU A 333 17.12 10.28 11.74
N LEU A 334 17.43 9.04 11.33
CA LEU A 334 18.65 8.35 11.71
C LEU A 334 19.90 9.13 11.26
N ALA A 335 19.86 9.80 10.11
CA ALA A 335 20.93 10.66 9.61
C ALA A 335 21.33 11.79 10.58
N LYS A 336 20.41 12.20 11.47
CA LYS A 336 20.60 13.28 12.45
C LYS A 336 20.94 12.76 13.85
N LEU A 337 20.85 11.46 14.07
CA LEU A 337 21.05 10.83 15.37
C LEU A 337 22.54 10.59 15.62
N ALA A 338 22.98 10.83 16.86
CA ALA A 338 24.37 10.57 17.24
C ALA A 338 24.68 9.07 17.11
N SER A 339 25.82 8.75 16.50
CA SER A 339 26.28 7.38 16.32
C SER A 339 27.76 7.30 15.98
N ASN A 340 28.37 6.13 16.20
CA ASN A 340 29.73 5.80 15.73
C ASN A 340 29.75 4.98 14.43
N PHE A 341 28.68 4.99 13.63
CA PHE A 341 28.68 4.35 12.32
C PHE A 341 29.80 4.91 11.43
N THR A 342 30.31 4.05 10.55
CA THR A 342 31.38 4.42 9.62
C THR A 342 30.96 5.56 8.69
N ALA A 343 31.91 6.35 8.21
CA ALA A 343 31.62 7.47 7.31
C ALA A 343 30.86 7.05 6.02
N PRO A 344 31.21 5.94 5.33
CA PRO A 344 30.44 5.47 4.18
C PRO A 344 28.99 5.13 4.54
N PHE A 345 28.77 4.53 5.71
CA PHE A 345 27.42 4.19 6.17
C PHE A 345 26.60 5.44 6.48
N LYS A 346 27.18 6.43 7.18
CA LYS A 346 26.53 7.72 7.44
C LYS A 346 26.18 8.45 6.14
N GLN A 347 27.09 8.46 5.17
CA GLN A 347 26.85 9.04 3.86
C GLN A 347 25.72 8.33 3.12
N ALA A 348 25.65 7.00 3.18
CA ALA A 348 24.55 6.23 2.62
C ALA A 348 23.21 6.58 3.25
N ILE A 349 23.12 6.70 4.58
CA ILE A 349 21.88 7.11 5.29
C ILE A 349 21.45 8.52 4.82
N GLN A 350 22.40 9.45 4.66
CA GLN A 350 22.14 10.84 4.26
C GLN A 350 21.54 10.97 2.84
N THR A 351 21.67 9.93 1.99
CA THR A 351 21.02 9.93 0.66
C THR A 351 19.50 9.79 0.75
N ALA A 352 18.97 9.27 1.87
CA ALA A 352 17.54 9.07 2.04
C ALA A 352 16.83 10.41 2.32
N GLN A 353 15.81 10.71 1.54
CA GLN A 353 14.96 11.90 1.70
C GLN A 353 13.53 11.48 1.96
N SER A 354 12.84 12.17 2.88
CA SER A 354 11.40 11.93 3.10
C SER A 354 10.59 12.55 1.98
N ASP A 355 9.64 11.80 1.45
CA ASP A 355 8.58 12.34 0.60
C ASP A 355 7.53 13.07 1.47
N GLN A 356 6.47 13.57 0.86
CA GLN A 356 5.35 14.23 1.52
C GLN A 356 4.04 13.52 1.21
N ALA A 357 3.19 13.41 2.24
CA ALA A 357 1.82 13.01 2.06
C ALA A 357 0.93 13.62 3.14
N ASN A 358 -0.30 13.92 2.75
CA ASN A 358 -1.33 14.37 3.65
C ASN A 358 -2.68 13.82 3.24
N LYS A 359 -3.60 13.79 4.21
CA LYS A 359 -4.97 13.36 3.99
C LYS A 359 -5.92 14.21 4.83
N VAL A 360 -7.13 14.37 4.33
CA VAL A 360 -8.25 14.96 5.07
C VAL A 360 -9.41 13.98 5.06
N ALA A 361 -9.95 13.69 6.25
CA ALA A 361 -11.07 12.78 6.43
C ALA A 361 -12.26 13.52 7.06
N TRP A 362 -13.46 13.17 6.63
CA TRP A 362 -14.73 13.70 7.12
C TRP A 362 -15.66 12.57 7.51
N GLN A 363 -16.33 12.71 8.65
CA GLN A 363 -17.52 11.91 8.91
C GLN A 363 -18.69 12.46 8.11
N SER A 364 -19.49 11.59 7.50
CA SER A 364 -20.65 11.99 6.70
C SER A 364 -21.69 10.87 6.64
N PRO A 365 -22.98 11.22 6.45
CA PRO A 365 -23.94 10.29 5.85
C PRO A 365 -23.36 9.67 4.58
N ARG A 366 -23.63 8.38 4.33
CA ARG A 366 -23.09 7.64 3.18
C ARG A 366 -23.83 7.93 1.88
N PHE A 367 -23.93 9.22 1.55
CA PHE A 367 -24.65 9.69 0.37
C PHE A 367 -24.09 9.10 -0.95
N TRP A 368 -22.80 8.77 -0.96
CA TRP A 368 -22.15 8.12 -2.11
C TRP A 368 -22.75 6.73 -2.38
N GLU A 369 -23.24 6.03 -1.35
CA GLU A 369 -23.94 4.73 -1.52
C GLU A 369 -25.39 4.95 -1.92
N SER A 370 -26.13 5.78 -1.18
CA SER A 370 -27.57 5.95 -1.38
C SER A 370 -27.93 6.63 -2.69
N ASP A 371 -27.17 7.67 -3.06
CA ASP A 371 -27.54 8.58 -4.15
C ASP A 371 -26.74 8.28 -5.43
N PHE A 372 -25.53 7.71 -5.28
CA PHE A 372 -24.59 7.47 -6.39
C PHE A 372 -24.22 6.00 -6.62
N ASN A 373 -24.68 5.08 -5.76
CA ASN A 373 -24.38 3.64 -5.85
C ASN A 373 -22.87 3.33 -5.85
N ILE A 374 -22.09 4.12 -5.11
CA ILE A 374 -20.63 3.97 -4.97
C ILE A 374 -20.35 3.22 -3.67
N TYR A 375 -19.79 2.02 -3.76
CA TYR A 375 -19.38 1.22 -2.61
C TYR A 375 -17.86 1.06 -2.63
N GLY A 376 -17.15 1.83 -1.81
CA GLY A 376 -15.70 1.94 -1.86
C GLY A 376 -15.14 2.51 -3.18
N GLY A 377 -13.82 2.41 -3.37
CA GLY A 377 -13.11 2.92 -4.54
C GLY A 377 -12.69 4.39 -4.44
N LEU A 378 -12.25 4.94 -5.58
CA LEU A 378 -11.67 6.27 -5.70
C LEU A 378 -12.38 7.08 -6.79
N SER A 379 -12.68 8.34 -6.50
CA SER A 379 -13.02 9.34 -7.51
C SER A 379 -11.85 10.28 -7.75
N TYR A 380 -11.75 10.78 -8.97
CA TYR A 380 -10.63 11.57 -9.45
C TYR A 380 -11.12 12.91 -9.96
N LEU A 381 -10.41 13.98 -9.65
CA LEU A 381 -10.76 15.31 -10.14
C LEU A 381 -9.52 16.18 -10.34
N ASP A 382 -9.62 17.09 -11.30
CA ASP A 382 -8.64 18.16 -11.53
C ASP A 382 -8.73 19.22 -10.43
N HIS A 383 -8.23 18.87 -9.26
CA HIS A 383 -8.24 19.71 -8.07
C HIS A 383 -6.98 19.44 -7.24
N GLU A 384 -6.60 20.38 -6.38
CA GLU A 384 -5.41 20.24 -5.53
C GLU A 384 -5.47 19.00 -4.62
N VAL A 385 -6.67 18.57 -4.20
CA VAL A 385 -6.87 17.40 -3.31
C VAL A 385 -6.85 16.04 -4.04
N LYS A 386 -6.75 16.05 -5.37
CA LYS A 386 -6.59 14.91 -6.30
C LYS A 386 -7.75 13.91 -6.39
N GLY A 387 -8.49 13.66 -5.31
CA GLY A 387 -9.56 12.67 -5.34
C GLY A 387 -10.29 12.49 -4.02
N LEU A 388 -11.34 11.67 -4.08
CA LEU A 388 -12.08 11.18 -2.93
C LEU A 388 -11.85 9.67 -2.80
N TRP A 389 -11.72 9.18 -1.58
CA TRP A 389 -11.62 7.75 -1.27
C TRP A 389 -12.77 7.34 -0.34
N TYR A 390 -13.65 6.50 -0.89
CA TYR A 390 -14.83 5.99 -0.18
C TYR A 390 -14.47 4.77 0.70
N PRO A 391 -15.01 4.69 1.92
CA PRO A 391 -14.71 3.61 2.84
C PRO A 391 -15.27 2.27 2.38
N SER A 392 -14.50 1.19 2.60
CA SER A 392 -14.96 -0.20 2.35
C SER A 392 -15.53 -0.89 3.59
N ASP A 393 -15.47 -0.26 4.76
CA ASP A 393 -16.09 -0.77 5.99
C ASP A 393 -17.54 -0.31 6.14
N ARG A 394 -18.32 -1.15 6.83
CA ARG A 394 -19.73 -0.90 7.19
C ARG A 394 -20.57 -0.38 6.00
N LEU A 395 -20.48 -1.06 4.87
CA LEU A 395 -21.32 -0.77 3.71
C LEU A 395 -22.81 -0.77 4.11
N ASN A 396 -23.60 0.16 3.58
CA ASN A 396 -25.01 0.39 3.92
C ASN A 396 -25.29 0.85 5.37
N SER A 397 -24.29 1.27 6.13
CA SER A 397 -24.52 1.94 7.41
C SER A 397 -24.95 3.41 7.22
N ALA A 398 -25.49 4.05 8.25
CA ALA A 398 -25.95 5.44 8.13
C ALA A 398 -24.81 6.44 7.90
N GLN A 399 -23.60 6.15 8.43
CA GLN A 399 -22.47 7.08 8.49
C GLN A 399 -21.16 6.38 8.11
N GLY A 400 -20.25 7.11 7.48
CA GLY A 400 -18.91 6.62 7.15
C GLY A 400 -17.87 7.73 7.18
N ILE A 401 -16.60 7.33 7.11
CA ILE A 401 -15.47 8.25 6.96
C ILE A 401 -15.09 8.36 5.49
N LEU A 402 -15.36 9.52 4.89
CA LEU A 402 -14.93 9.87 3.54
C LEU A 402 -13.57 10.56 3.60
N VAL A 403 -12.57 10.03 2.90
CA VAL A 403 -11.29 10.73 2.73
C VAL A 403 -11.42 11.65 1.53
N ALA A 404 -11.43 12.97 1.78
CA ALA A 404 -11.66 14.01 0.79
C ALA A 404 -10.38 14.79 0.41
N ALA A 405 -9.23 14.27 0.80
CA ALA A 405 -7.95 14.61 0.22
C ALA A 405 -6.99 13.43 0.46
N TYR A 406 -6.24 13.04 -0.56
CA TYR A 406 -5.02 12.27 -0.39
C TYR A 406 -3.99 12.78 -1.38
N ASN A 407 -3.07 13.59 -0.88
CA ASN A 407 -2.01 14.19 -1.68
C ASN A 407 -0.68 13.53 -1.37
N THR A 408 0.18 13.48 -2.40
CA THR A 408 1.56 13.01 -2.29
C THR A 408 2.51 13.97 -2.99
N SER A 409 3.79 13.88 -2.67
CA SER A 409 4.89 14.58 -3.34
C SER A 409 4.65 16.09 -3.42
N GLU A 410 4.88 16.74 -4.56
CA GLU A 410 4.75 18.20 -4.72
C GLU A 410 3.37 18.74 -4.31
N SER A 411 2.30 18.01 -4.62
CA SER A 411 0.94 18.41 -4.22
C SER A 411 0.77 18.41 -2.71
N ALA A 412 1.39 17.44 -2.01
CA ALA A 412 1.36 17.40 -0.56
C ALA A 412 2.20 18.51 0.08
N VAL A 413 3.35 18.87 -0.53
CA VAL A 413 4.17 20.02 -0.10
C VAL A 413 3.33 21.29 -0.14
N ALA A 414 2.70 21.58 -1.28
CA ALA A 414 1.88 22.79 -1.45
C ALA A 414 0.69 22.81 -0.47
N PHE A 415 -0.02 21.70 -0.35
CA PHE A 415 -1.21 21.60 0.50
C PHE A 415 -0.87 21.74 2.00
N SER A 416 0.26 21.20 2.46
CA SER A 416 0.68 21.26 3.87
C SER A 416 1.04 22.66 4.38
N LYS A 417 1.25 23.63 3.47
CA LYS A 417 1.48 25.05 3.80
C LYS A 417 0.20 25.78 4.19
N LYS A 418 -0.96 25.28 3.76
CA LYS A 418 -2.26 25.82 4.12
C LYS A 418 -2.54 25.56 5.60
N SER A 419 -3.26 26.48 6.24
CA SER A 419 -3.85 26.23 7.56
C SER A 419 -4.80 25.03 7.51
N ILE A 420 -5.05 24.39 8.65
CA ILE A 420 -5.97 23.26 8.71
C ILE A 420 -7.38 23.64 8.24
N ALA A 421 -7.84 24.86 8.54
CA ALA A 421 -9.13 25.37 8.08
C ALA A 421 -9.20 25.49 6.55
N GLU A 422 -8.14 25.97 5.90
CA GLU A 422 -8.05 26.04 4.44
C GLU A 422 -7.98 24.64 3.80
N GLN A 423 -7.24 23.70 4.41
CA GLN A 423 -7.21 22.30 3.97
C GLN A 423 -8.62 21.68 4.02
N PHE A 424 -9.36 21.94 5.09
CA PHE A 424 -10.76 21.52 5.23
C PHE A 424 -11.65 22.17 4.17
N ALA A 425 -11.53 23.47 3.93
CA ALA A 425 -12.31 24.17 2.91
C ALA A 425 -12.06 23.58 1.50
N SER A 426 -10.80 23.39 1.12
CA SER A 426 -10.43 22.77 -0.17
C SER A 426 -10.97 21.35 -0.32
N SER A 427 -10.87 20.52 0.72
CA SER A 427 -11.41 19.15 0.69
C SER A 427 -12.94 19.11 0.59
N ARG A 428 -13.64 20.05 1.24
CA ARG A 428 -15.10 20.21 1.15
C ARG A 428 -15.53 20.65 -0.24
N GLN A 429 -14.78 21.58 -0.86
CA GLN A 429 -15.02 22.02 -2.24
C GLN A 429 -14.90 20.85 -3.23
N ALA A 430 -13.92 19.97 -3.06
CA ALA A 430 -13.78 18.79 -3.91
C ALA A 430 -14.99 17.84 -3.81
N VAL A 431 -15.57 17.69 -2.62
CA VAL A 431 -16.82 16.95 -2.45
C VAL A 431 -17.97 17.64 -3.17
N GLU A 432 -18.07 18.98 -3.11
CA GLU A 432 -19.11 19.72 -3.83
C GLU A 432 -18.99 19.59 -5.36
N LEU A 433 -17.77 19.62 -5.90
CA LEU A 433 -17.52 19.48 -7.33
C LEU A 433 -17.91 18.09 -7.86
N LEU A 434 -17.63 17.03 -7.09
CA LEU A 434 -17.97 15.66 -7.50
C LEU A 434 -19.39 15.26 -7.12
N HIS A 435 -19.92 15.80 -6.02
CA HIS A 435 -21.25 15.50 -5.47
C HIS A 435 -21.98 16.80 -5.09
N PRO A 436 -22.51 17.55 -6.07
CA PRO A 436 -23.18 18.81 -5.81
C PRO A 436 -24.29 18.71 -4.77
N GLY A 437 -24.35 19.67 -3.83
CA GLY A 437 -25.30 19.74 -2.72
C GLY A 437 -24.98 18.84 -1.52
N HIS A 438 -23.88 18.09 -1.56
CA HIS A 438 -23.58 17.09 -0.54
C HIS A 438 -22.46 17.50 0.40
N SER A 439 -21.68 18.52 0.04
CA SER A 439 -20.59 19.02 0.87
C SER A 439 -21.06 19.54 2.23
N ALA A 440 -22.30 20.05 2.34
CA ALA A 440 -22.89 20.49 3.61
C ALA A 440 -23.10 19.34 4.62
N LYS A 441 -23.16 18.08 4.16
CA LYS A 441 -23.34 16.90 5.00
C LYS A 441 -22.06 16.50 5.76
N LEU A 442 -20.89 17.05 5.38
CA LEU A 442 -19.60 16.70 5.97
C LEU A 442 -19.42 17.31 7.37
N GLN A 443 -19.03 16.45 8.32
CA GLN A 443 -18.88 16.75 9.74
C GLN A 443 -17.54 16.23 10.28
N LYS A 444 -17.11 16.77 11.44
CA LYS A 444 -16.00 16.24 12.26
C LYS A 444 -14.72 15.97 11.45
N PRO A 445 -14.14 16.99 10.78
CA PRO A 445 -12.96 16.78 9.96
C PRO A 445 -11.71 16.47 10.79
N VAL A 446 -10.78 15.74 10.19
CA VAL A 446 -9.40 15.62 10.67
C VAL A 446 -8.43 15.64 9.51
N ALA A 447 -7.31 16.34 9.66
CA ALA A 447 -6.21 16.33 8.71
C ALA A 447 -4.97 15.64 9.31
N ILE A 448 -4.21 14.96 8.47
CA ILE A 448 -2.88 14.44 8.80
C ILE A 448 -1.85 14.99 7.79
N ASN A 449 -0.76 15.56 8.30
CA ASN A 449 0.36 16.06 7.50
C ASN A 449 1.65 15.36 7.96
N TRP A 450 2.08 14.30 7.27
CA TRP A 450 3.15 13.43 7.78
C TRP A 450 4.50 14.11 7.99
N ALA A 451 4.83 15.17 7.23
CA ALA A 451 6.01 16.03 7.47
C ALA A 451 6.05 16.63 8.87
N LYS A 452 4.87 16.91 9.43
CA LYS A 452 4.70 17.63 10.68
C LYS A 452 4.47 16.69 11.87
N VAL A 453 4.42 15.38 11.63
CA VAL A 453 4.23 14.38 12.69
C VAL A 453 5.58 14.00 13.28
N SER A 454 5.75 14.25 14.58
CA SER A 454 6.97 13.94 15.32
C SER A 454 7.36 12.46 15.17
N PHE A 455 8.66 12.18 15.12
CA PHE A 455 9.25 10.84 14.93
C PHE A 455 8.88 10.10 13.62
N SER A 456 8.19 10.78 12.69
CA SER A 456 7.96 10.31 11.33
C SER A 456 8.58 11.28 10.33
N LYS A 457 8.19 12.56 10.39
CA LYS A 457 8.67 13.65 9.51
C LYS A 457 8.57 13.35 8.02
N GLY A 458 7.67 12.43 7.65
CA GLY A 458 7.50 11.90 6.31
C GLY A 458 6.65 10.63 6.32
N PRO A 459 5.97 10.31 5.21
CA PRO A 459 5.15 9.12 5.08
C PRO A 459 5.96 7.92 4.56
N TRP A 460 7.06 8.16 3.85
CA TRP A 460 8.01 7.22 3.24
C TRP A 460 9.21 7.99 2.68
N ILE A 461 10.17 7.29 2.07
CA ILE A 461 11.29 7.92 1.36
C ILE A 461 10.98 8.14 -0.12
N VAL A 462 11.56 9.17 -0.72
CA VAL A 462 11.44 9.44 -2.17
C VAL A 462 11.98 8.24 -2.97
N ASN A 463 11.37 7.96 -4.13
CA ASN A 463 11.67 6.85 -5.05
C ASN A 463 11.44 5.44 -4.47
N ASP A 464 10.68 5.33 -3.38
CA ASP A 464 10.30 4.09 -2.70
C ASP A 464 11.45 3.30 -2.03
N GLU A 465 12.67 3.39 -2.54
CA GLU A 465 13.90 2.81 -1.99
C GLU A 465 15.09 3.78 -2.10
N VAL A 466 16.15 3.49 -1.33
CA VAL A 466 17.43 4.21 -1.48
C VAL A 466 18.15 3.74 -2.74
N GLY A 467 19.00 4.59 -3.33
CA GLY A 467 19.76 4.20 -4.52
C GLY A 467 20.64 2.97 -4.28
N GLU A 468 20.85 2.16 -5.33
CA GLU A 468 21.51 0.83 -5.28
C GLU A 468 22.80 0.78 -4.44
N SER A 469 23.67 1.78 -4.55
CA SER A 469 24.91 1.84 -3.77
C SER A 469 24.63 1.99 -2.26
N ALA A 470 23.71 2.89 -1.89
CA ALA A 470 23.29 3.05 -0.51
C ALA A 470 22.51 1.82 -0.03
N TYR A 471 21.67 1.23 -0.87
CA TYR A 471 20.92 0.00 -0.53
C TYR A 471 21.86 -1.11 -0.08
N ARG A 472 22.93 -1.38 -0.85
CA ARG A 472 23.93 -2.41 -0.50
C ARG A 472 24.61 -2.12 0.83
N ILE A 473 25.07 -0.88 1.03
CA ILE A 473 25.77 -0.46 2.26
C ILE A 473 24.84 -0.59 3.47
N LEU A 474 23.60 -0.10 3.37
CA LEU A 474 22.65 -0.06 4.49
C LEU A 474 22.05 -1.43 4.85
N ASN A 475 22.17 -2.42 3.96
CA ASN A 475 21.77 -3.80 4.22
C ASN A 475 22.84 -4.65 4.93
N GLU A 476 24.04 -4.10 5.10
CA GLU A 476 25.13 -4.70 5.88
C GLU A 476 25.13 -4.18 7.33
N PRO A 477 25.55 -4.99 8.32
CA PRO A 477 25.67 -4.55 9.69
C PRO A 477 26.78 -3.51 9.90
N GLN A 478 26.62 -2.69 10.93
CA GLN A 478 27.71 -1.91 11.54
C GLN A 478 28.03 -2.56 12.88
N GLY A 479 29.09 -3.37 12.94
CA GLY A 479 29.38 -4.23 14.10
C GLY A 479 28.19 -5.13 14.44
N ARG A 480 27.58 -4.91 15.60
CA ARG A 480 26.38 -5.63 16.08
C ARG A 480 25.05 -4.92 15.88
N THR A 481 25.04 -3.80 15.16
CA THR A 481 23.84 -3.03 14.84
C THR A 481 23.41 -3.24 13.39
N TYR A 482 22.13 -3.52 13.18
CA TYR A 482 21.51 -3.78 11.87
C TYR A 482 20.38 -2.78 11.62
N LEU A 483 20.13 -2.43 10.35
CA LEU A 483 18.97 -1.61 9.97
C LEU A 483 17.87 -2.49 9.39
N ALA A 484 16.61 -2.20 9.75
CA ALA A 484 15.44 -2.76 9.07
C ALA A 484 14.45 -1.63 8.74
N SER A 485 13.98 -1.58 7.50
CA SER A 485 13.14 -0.49 6.99
C SER A 485 12.37 -0.92 5.75
N ASP A 486 11.22 -0.30 5.48
CA ASP A 486 10.52 -0.43 4.19
C ASP A 486 11.39 0.04 3.01
N ALA A 487 12.30 0.99 3.26
CA ALA A 487 13.29 1.48 2.29
C ALA A 487 14.43 0.51 1.96
N LEU A 488 14.53 -0.63 2.68
CA LEU A 488 15.63 -1.60 2.59
C LEU A 488 15.11 -3.00 2.23
N ALA A 489 14.11 -3.05 1.35
CA ALA A 489 13.65 -4.27 0.72
C ALA A 489 13.49 -4.05 -0.78
N HIS A 490 14.29 -4.75 -1.58
CA HIS A 490 14.16 -4.76 -3.03
C HIS A 490 12.82 -5.39 -3.43
N GLY A 491 12.06 -4.65 -4.21
CA GLY A 491 10.87 -5.14 -4.86
C GLY A 491 10.08 -3.95 -5.34
N GLY A 492 9.66 -3.96 -6.61
CA GLY A 492 8.77 -2.95 -7.21
C GLY A 492 7.44 -2.74 -6.46
N VAL A 493 7.24 -3.47 -5.37
CA VAL A 493 6.26 -3.22 -4.32
C VAL A 493 6.52 -1.88 -3.62
N GLY A 494 7.75 -1.50 -3.22
CA GLY A 494 8.02 -0.19 -2.61
C GLY A 494 7.32 0.07 -1.26
N ILE A 495 6.95 1.31 -0.96
CA ILE A 495 6.40 1.93 0.29
C ILE A 495 5.26 1.21 1.06
N TRP A 496 5.47 -0.05 1.48
CA TRP A 496 4.45 -0.87 2.11
C TRP A 496 4.90 -1.57 3.38
N GLN A 497 3.88 -1.93 4.17
CA GLN A 497 4.04 -2.76 5.36
C GLN A 497 4.64 -4.14 5.06
N ASN A 498 4.45 -4.68 3.86
CA ASN A 498 5.05 -5.94 3.46
C ASN A 498 6.57 -5.82 3.36
N SER A 499 7.06 -4.79 2.68
CA SER A 499 8.48 -4.45 2.55
C SER A 499 9.14 -4.24 3.92
N ALA A 500 8.46 -3.52 4.83
CA ALA A 500 8.89 -3.36 6.21
C ALA A 500 9.06 -4.70 6.95
N ALA A 501 8.13 -5.64 6.75
CA ALA A 501 8.13 -6.96 7.37
C ALA A 501 9.20 -7.88 6.76
N ASP A 502 9.39 -7.84 5.44
CA ASP A 502 10.42 -8.61 4.73
C ASP A 502 11.84 -8.17 5.13
N SER A 503 12.07 -6.85 5.19
CA SER A 503 13.34 -6.29 5.69
C SER A 503 13.63 -6.77 7.11
N ALA A 504 12.65 -6.69 8.01
CA ALA A 504 12.78 -7.18 9.39
C ALA A 504 13.13 -8.68 9.45
N ARG A 505 12.43 -9.52 8.69
CA ARG A 505 12.68 -10.98 8.66
C ARG A 505 14.07 -11.34 8.15
N ARG A 506 14.57 -10.61 7.14
CA ARG A 506 15.96 -10.75 6.66
C ARG A 506 16.96 -10.49 7.78
N ILE A 507 16.80 -9.38 8.51
CA ILE A 507 17.71 -9.00 9.60
C ILE A 507 17.65 -10.00 10.76
N VAL A 508 16.46 -10.42 11.17
CA VAL A 508 16.31 -11.46 12.21
C VAL A 508 17.01 -12.75 11.81
N SER A 509 16.93 -13.14 10.53
CA SER A 509 17.62 -14.32 10.01
C SER A 509 19.15 -14.17 10.06
N LEU A 510 19.68 -12.97 9.77
CA LEU A 510 21.12 -12.70 9.86
C LEU A 510 21.62 -12.77 11.30
N ILE A 511 20.88 -12.20 12.25
CA ILE A 511 21.20 -12.26 13.68
C ILE A 511 21.12 -13.70 14.19
N GLY A 512 20.08 -14.45 13.83
CA GLY A 512 19.93 -15.86 14.20
C GLY A 512 21.11 -16.72 13.74
N ARG A 513 21.47 -16.64 12.45
CA ARG A 513 22.65 -17.34 11.91
C ARG A 513 23.95 -16.92 12.57
N HIS A 514 24.10 -15.64 12.88
CA HIS A 514 25.29 -15.17 13.57
C HIS A 514 25.36 -15.72 15.01
N ALA A 515 24.25 -15.67 15.75
CA ALA A 515 24.17 -16.18 17.12
C ALA A 515 24.44 -17.68 17.20
N GLU A 516 23.92 -18.46 16.25
CA GLU A 516 24.17 -19.90 16.12
C GLU A 516 25.67 -20.21 15.98
N ARG A 517 26.39 -19.48 15.11
CA ARG A 517 27.84 -19.64 14.94
C ARG A 517 28.66 -19.32 16.19
N GLN A 518 28.10 -18.56 17.12
CA GLN A 518 28.76 -18.19 18.38
C GLN A 518 28.46 -19.20 19.51
N GLN A 519 27.59 -20.19 19.30
CA GLN A 519 27.33 -21.21 20.30
C GLN A 519 28.52 -22.19 20.37
N PRO A 520 29.10 -22.45 21.56
CA PRO A 520 30.17 -23.42 21.70
C PRO A 520 29.70 -24.82 21.27
N GLY A 521 30.37 -25.44 20.30
CA GLY A 521 30.11 -26.82 19.88
C GLY A 521 29.31 -27.03 18.58
N VAL A 522 28.94 -25.96 17.86
CA VAL A 522 28.25 -26.05 16.54
C VAL A 522 29.20 -25.80 15.35
N ALA A 523 30.48 -25.52 15.61
CA ALA A 523 31.50 -25.50 14.56
C ALA A 523 32.12 -26.91 14.40
N ALA A 524 31.58 -27.68 13.47
CA ALA A 524 32.27 -28.76 12.75
C ALA A 524 31.75 -28.81 11.31
#